data_AF-A0A1G2THZ0-F1
#
_entry.id   AF-A0A1G2THZ0-F1
#
_cell.length_a   1.000
_cell.length_b   1.000
_cell.length_c   1.000
_cell.angle_alpha   90.00
_cell.angle_beta   90.00
_cell.angle_gamma   90.00
#
_symmetry.space_group_name_H-M   'P 1'
#
loop_
_entity.id
_entity.type
_entity.pdbx_description
1 polymer ?
#
loop_
_entity_poly.entity_id
_entity_poly.type
_entity_poly.pdbx_seq_one_letter_code
_entity_poly.pdbx_strand_id
1 'polypeptide(L)'
;MKVILLKDIKGVGKRFEEKNVSDGYANNFLITKNLAVPVNPTSLNMVKQMKERGEKKKEEEEKEINEKLSKRHEKHEALEKFRQTSAMSKQTTSLGGQEQRA
;
A
#
# COMPACT_ATOMS: atom_id res chain seq x y z
N MET A 1 1.50 -32.49 10.29
CA MET A 1 1.50 -31.43 11.33
C MET A 1 0.69 -30.22 10.87
N LYS A 2 -0.16 -29.67 11.74
CA LYS A 2 -0.89 -28.42 11.47
C LYS A 2 -0.04 -27.21 11.88
N VAL A 3 0.07 -26.24 10.98
CA VAL A 3 0.83 -25.00 11.19
C VAL A 3 0.04 -23.79 10.71
N ILE A 4 0.28 -22.64 11.33
CA ILE A 4 -0.22 -21.34 10.89
C ILE A 4 0.92 -20.58 10.24
N LEU A 5 0.72 -20.15 8.99
CA LEU A 5 1.74 -19.40 8.26
C LEU A 5 1.84 -17.95 8.79
N LEU A 6 3.06 -17.49 9.07
CA LEU A 6 3.34 -16.10 9.46
C LEU A 6 3.64 -15.19 8.26
N LYS A 7 3.89 -15.78 7.08
CA LYS A 7 4.14 -15.08 5.82
C LYS A 7 3.37 -15.75 4.68
N ASP A 8 3.16 -15.01 3.60
CA ASP A 8 2.66 -15.59 2.35
C ASP A 8 3.75 -16.45 1.72
N ILE A 9 3.41 -17.71 1.38
CA ILE A 9 4.32 -18.67 0.78
C ILE A 9 3.66 -19.21 -0.47
N LYS A 10 4.27 -18.91 -1.62
CA LYS A 10 3.81 -19.38 -2.93
C LYS A 10 3.67 -20.90 -2.93
N GLY A 11 2.48 -21.38 -3.28
CA GLY A 11 2.17 -22.81 -3.38
C GLY A 11 1.79 -23.49 -2.06
N VAL A 12 1.89 -22.80 -0.91
CA VAL A 12 1.48 -23.36 0.39
C VAL A 12 0.23 -22.66 0.91
N GLY A 13 0.23 -21.33 0.95
CA GLY A 13 -0.90 -20.54 1.46
C GLY A 13 -0.53 -19.10 1.81
N LYS A 14 -1.54 -18.34 2.20
CA LYS A 14 -1.40 -16.92 2.58
C LYS A 14 -1.00 -16.76 4.04
N ARG A 15 -0.57 -15.54 4.39
CA ARG A 15 -0.29 -15.15 5.78
C ARG A 15 -1.53 -15.36 6.67
N PHE A 16 -1.32 -15.95 7.84
CA PHE A 16 -2.31 -16.34 8.85
C PHE A 16 -3.27 -17.46 8.43
N GLU A 17 -2.97 -18.18 7.36
CA GLU A 17 -3.71 -19.37 6.96
C GLU A 17 -3.22 -20.62 7.72
N GLU A 18 -4.15 -21.45 8.14
CA GLU A 18 -3.87 -22.77 8.70
C GLU A 18 -3.67 -23.79 7.58
N LYS A 19 -2.54 -24.50 7.59
CA LYS A 19 -2.26 -25.58 6.64
C LYS A 19 -1.79 -26.83 7.35
N ASN A 20 -2.19 -27.97 6.80
CA ASN A 20 -1.64 -29.26 7.18
C ASN A 20 -0.48 -29.59 6.24
N VAL A 21 0.71 -29.76 6.79
CA VAL A 21 1.93 -30.04 6.04
C VAL A 21 2.64 -31.25 6.65
N SER A 22 3.57 -31.85 5.91
CA SER A 22 4.44 -32.91 6.45
C SER A 22 5.29 -32.38 7.60
N ASP A 23 5.54 -33.21 8.60
CA ASP A 23 6.28 -32.83 9.81
C ASP A 23 7.71 -32.38 9.48
N GLY A 24 8.36 -33.02 8.51
CA GLY A 24 9.69 -32.62 8.04
C GLY A 24 9.70 -31.21 7.42
N TYR A 25 8.71 -30.88 6.59
CA TYR A 25 8.59 -29.55 6.00
C TYR A 25 8.27 -28.48 7.06
N ALA A 26 7.43 -28.80 8.04
CA ALA A 26 7.16 -27.91 9.17
C ALA A 26 8.43 -27.64 9.98
N ASN A 27 9.09 -28.69 10.47
CA ASN A 27 10.19 -28.58 11.42
C ASN A 27 11.48 -28.07 10.77
N ASN A 28 11.86 -28.58 9.60
CA ASN A 28 13.17 -28.27 8.98
C ASN A 28 13.17 -26.98 8.16
N PHE A 29 11.99 -26.50 7.74
CA PHE A 29 11.89 -25.35 6.86
C PHE A 29 11.01 -24.25 7.45
N LEU A 30 9.73 -24.52 7.69
CA LEU A 30 8.79 -23.47 8.06
C LEU A 30 9.07 -22.90 9.46
N ILE A 31 9.31 -23.75 10.45
CA ILE A 31 9.55 -23.34 11.84
C ILE A 31 10.97 -22.80 11.99
N THR A 32 12.00 -23.48 11.48
CA THR A 32 13.40 -23.01 11.53
C THR A 32 13.56 -21.63 10.89
N LYS A 33 12.85 -21.35 9.79
CA LYS A 33 12.89 -20.04 9.11
C LYS A 33 11.90 -19.02 9.67
N ASN A 34 11.20 -19.33 10.76
CA ASN A 34 10.17 -18.46 11.36
C ASN A 34 9.08 -18.05 10.34
N LEU A 35 8.73 -18.94 9.42
CA LEU A 35 7.70 -18.76 8.41
C LEU A 35 6.34 -19.29 8.85
N ALA A 36 6.31 -20.20 9.83
CA ALA A 36 5.08 -20.73 10.41
C ALA A 36 5.25 -21.06 11.88
N VAL A 37 4.13 -21.17 12.60
CA VAL A 37 4.06 -21.62 13.99
C VAL A 37 3.17 -22.86 14.09
N PRO A 38 3.43 -23.79 15.02
CA PRO A 38 2.52 -24.90 15.27
C PRO A 38 1.15 -24.40 15.73
N VAL A 39 0.09 -25.09 15.32
CA VAL A 39 -1.26 -24.80 15.83
C VAL A 39 -1.34 -25.23 17.29
N ASN A 40 -1.37 -24.26 18.19
CA ASN A 40 -1.61 -24.44 19.62
C ASN A 40 -2.43 -23.24 20.15
N PRO A 41 -3.10 -23.35 21.32
CA PRO A 41 -3.96 -22.28 21.83
C PRO A 41 -3.21 -20.94 22.05
N THR A 42 -1.95 -20.99 22.46
CA THR A 42 -1.11 -19.80 22.64
C THR A 42 -0.81 -19.09 21.31
N SER A 43 -0.41 -19.85 20.29
CA SER A 43 -0.09 -19.40 18.95
C SER A 43 -1.33 -18.87 18.23
N LEU A 44 -2.51 -19.44 18.47
CA LEU A 44 -3.77 -18.90 17.97
C LEU A 44 -4.05 -17.50 18.51
N ASN A 45 -3.88 -17.27 19.81
CA ASN A 45 -4.04 -15.95 20.40
C ASN A 45 -2.99 -14.95 19.90
N MET A 46 -1.73 -15.39 19.78
CA MET A 46 -0.65 -14.59 19.22
C MET A 46 -0.96 -14.17 17.77
N VAL A 47 -1.39 -15.11 16.93
CA VAL A 47 -1.75 -14.84 15.52
C VAL A 47 -2.94 -13.88 15.43
N LYS A 48 -3.97 -14.03 16.27
CA LYS A 48 -5.10 -13.09 16.34
C LYS A 48 -4.63 -11.67 16.65
N GLN A 49 -3.80 -11.49 17.68
CA GLN A 49 -3.25 -10.17 18.02
C GLN A 49 -2.39 -9.59 16.90
N MET A 50 -1.58 -10.42 16.23
CA MET A 50 -0.77 -9.97 15.10
C MET A 50 -1.63 -9.57 13.90
N LYS A 51 -2.74 -10.28 13.65
CA LYS A 51 -3.69 -9.95 12.60
C LYS A 51 -4.37 -8.61 12.88
N GLU A 52 -4.91 -8.41 14.07
CA GLU A 52 -5.55 -7.14 14.47
C GLU A 52 -4.59 -5.94 14.40
N ARG A 53 -3.36 -6.09 14.89
CA ARG A 53 -2.33 -5.04 14.78
C ARG A 53 -1.99 -4.74 13.32
N GLY A 54 -1.93 -5.77 12.48
CA GLY A 54 -1.65 -5.61 11.05
C GLY A 54 -2.79 -4.93 10.30
N GLU A 55 -4.04 -5.21 10.65
CA GLU A 55 -5.21 -4.55 10.06
C GLU A 55 -5.26 -3.07 10.44
N LYS A 56 -5.04 -2.73 11.72
CA LYS A 56 -4.96 -1.33 12.15
C LYS A 56 -3.87 -0.53 11.43
N LYS A 57 -2.68 -1.11 11.30
CA LYS A 57 -1.57 -0.45 10.57
C LYS A 57 -1.89 -0.22 9.10
N LYS A 58 -2.53 -1.20 8.44
CA LYS A 58 -2.96 -1.03 7.05
C LYS A 58 -3.96 0.10 6.89
N GLU A 59 -4.91 0.22 7.81
CA GLU A 59 -5.90 1.29 7.78
C GLU A 59 -5.25 2.67 7.98
N GLU A 60 -4.28 2.79 8.89
CA GLU A 60 -3.49 4.01 9.10
C GLU A 60 -2.66 4.37 7.87
N GLU A 61 -1.96 3.39 7.28
CA GLU A 61 -1.17 3.57 6.05
C GLU A 61 -2.04 3.98 4.86
N GLU A 62 -3.22 3.38 4.70
CA GLU A 62 -4.17 3.73 3.64
C GLU A 62 -4.67 5.17 3.77
N LYS A 63 -4.98 5.62 4.99
CA LYS A 63 -5.36 7.01 5.26
C LYS A 63 -4.23 7.98 4.91
N GLU A 64 -3.00 7.69 5.34
CA GLU A 64 -1.85 8.56 5.06
C GLU A 64 -1.53 8.62 3.56
N ILE A 65 -1.61 7.49 2.85
CA ILE A 65 -1.42 7.43 1.40
C ILE A 65 -2.50 8.25 0.69
N ASN A 66 -3.77 8.10 1.09
CA ASN A 66 -4.88 8.81 0.47
C ASN A 66 -4.76 10.33 0.67
N GLU A 67 -4.38 10.78 1.86
CA GLU A 67 -4.12 12.20 2.13
C GLU A 67 -2.97 12.77 1.28
N LYS A 68 -1.86 12.03 1.15
CA LYS A 68 -0.73 12.43 0.29
C LYS A 68 -1.13 12.48 -1.18
N LEU A 69 -1.96 11.53 -1.62
CA LEU A 69 -2.47 11.47 -2.98
C LEU A 69 -3.38 12.67 -3.28
N SER A 70 -4.30 13.01 -2.38
CA SER A 70 -5.17 14.18 -2.50
C SER A 70 -4.37 15.48 -2.65
N LYS A 71 -3.38 15.70 -1.78
CA LYS A 71 -2.51 16.90 -1.85
C LYS A 71 -1.71 16.97 -3.15
N ARG A 72 -1.26 15.83 -3.68
CA ARG A 72 -0.59 15.78 -4.99
C ARG A 72 -1.54 16.12 -6.14
N HIS A 73 -2.77 15.63 -6.09
CA HIS A 73 -3.79 15.95 -7.08
C HIS A 73 -4.13 17.44 -7.09
N GLU A 74 -4.38 18.03 -5.92
CA GLU A 74 -4.65 19.48 -5.80
C GLU A 74 -3.50 20.32 -6.36
N LYS A 75 -2.26 19.98 -6.02
CA LYS A 75 -1.08 20.68 -6.53
C LYS A 75 -0.94 20.54 -8.05
N HIS A 76 -1.18 19.34 -8.59
CA HIS A 76 -1.14 19.09 -10.03
C HIS A 76 -2.21 19.90 -10.77
N GLU A 77 -3.44 19.94 -10.22
CA GLU A 77 -4.53 20.74 -10.79
C GLU A 77 -4.23 22.24 -10.77
N ALA A 78 -3.64 22.75 -9.68
CA ALA A 78 -3.22 24.14 -9.59
C ALA A 78 -2.12 24.49 -10.61
N LEU A 79 -1.16 23.58 -10.84
CA LEU A 79 -0.11 23.75 -11.85
C LEU A 79 -0.67 23.76 -13.27
N GLU A 80 -1.63 22.89 -13.59
CA GLU A 80 -2.29 22.87 -14.89
C GLU A 80 -3.09 24.16 -15.14
N LYS A 81 -3.83 24.64 -14.12
CA LYS A 81 -4.52 25.93 -14.18
C LYS A 81 -3.54 27.08 -14.40
N PHE A 82 -2.40 27.09 -13.70
CA PHE A 82 -1.35 28.09 -13.88
C PHE A 82 -0.72 28.04 -15.29
N ARG A 83 -0.50 26.83 -15.82
CA ARG A 83 0.02 26.65 -17.18
C ARG A 83 -0.93 27.21 -18.23
N GLN A 84 -2.24 26.99 -18.05
CA GLN A 84 -3.28 27.49 -18.93
C GLN A 84 -3.42 29.02 -18.85
N THR A 85 -3.42 29.61 -17.65
CA THR A 85 -3.49 31.08 -17.50
C THR A 85 -2.28 31.78 -18.11
N SER A 86 -1.08 31.21 -17.94
CA SER A 86 0.16 31.74 -18.52
C SER A 86 0.22 31.61 -20.04
N ALA A 87 -0.37 30.55 -20.61
CA ALA A 87 -0.52 30.40 -22.06
C ALA A 87 -1.49 31.45 -22.64
N MET A 88 -2.60 31.72 -21.94
CA MET A 88 -3.59 32.71 -22.34
C MET A 88 -3.03 34.15 -22.27
N SER A 89 -2.27 34.51 -21.23
CA SER A 89 -1.71 35.87 -21.11
C SER A 89 -0.65 36.21 -22.16
N LYS A 90 0.09 35.20 -22.65
CA LYS A 90 1.03 35.35 -23.78
C LYS A 90 0.31 35.57 -25.10
N GLN A 91 -0.89 35.00 -25.28
CA GLN A 91 -1.71 35.24 -26.46
C GLN A 91 -2.31 36.65 -26.46
N THR A 92 -2.83 37.14 -25.32
CA THR A 92 -3.47 38.47 -25.24
C THR A 92 -2.49 39.62 -25.48
N THR A 93 -1.25 39.49 -25.00
CA THR A 93 -0.18 40.49 -25.22
C THR A 93 0.28 40.56 -26.68
N SER A 94 0.20 39.45 -27.43
CA SER A 94 0.52 39.43 -28.85
C SER A 94 -0.56 40.07 -29.74
N LEU A 95 -1.82 40.02 -29.32
CA LEU A 95 -2.97 40.63 -30.01
C LEU A 95 -3.08 42.13 -29.73
N GLY A 96 -2.91 42.57 -28.48
CA GLY A 96 -2.99 43.99 -28.11
C GLY A 96 -1.85 44.86 -28.65
N GLY A 97 -0.72 44.25 -29.04
CA GLY A 97 0.42 44.95 -29.64
C GLY A 97 0.27 45.26 -31.14
N GLN A 98 -0.70 44.65 -31.83
CA GLN A 98 -0.93 44.89 -33.27
C GLN A 98 -1.93 46.03 -33.53
N GLU A 99 -2.82 46.36 -32.59
CA GLU A 99 -3.82 47.43 -32.78
C GLU A 99 -3.31 48.86 -32.51
N GLN A 100 -2.12 49.04 -31.91
CA GLN A 100 -1.58 50.38 -31.59
C GLN A 100 -0.66 50.97 -32.66
N ARG A 101 -0.59 50.39 -33.87
CA ARG A 101 0.32 50.83 -34.95
C ARG A 101 -0.36 51.30 -36.24
N ALA A 102 -1.68 51.54 -36.24
CA ALA A 102 -2.40 52.09 -37.38
C ALA A 102 -2.62 53.60 -37.25
#